data_AF-A0A6I8SQX0-F1
#
_entry.id   AF-A0A6I8SQX0-F1
#
_cell.length_a   1.000
_cell.length_b   1.000
_cell.length_c   1.000
_cell.angle_alpha   90.00
_cell.angle_beta   90.00
_cell.angle_gamma   90.00
#
_symmetry.space_group_name_H-M   'P 1'
#
loop_
_entity.id
_entity.type
_entity.pdbx_description
1 polymer ?
#
loop_
_entity_poly.entity_id
_entity_poly.type
_entity_poly.pdbx_seq_one_letter_code
_entity_poly.pdbx_strand_id
1 'polypeptide(L)'
;MTSNGFNTIVGILLLTLLPEALGQQWSFAFPQSIQALKGSCVEIPCSYTRPRTQKPPKVMWYKAGQRFYYTVFDSQDRRAALDTYVLRTKHVPDAINSCTLHISNVRSDDEGSYFPGVDDTNAYNLNGATMRITVIDTPYTINLRGPAVMTEGIPVAIRCSVEHTCGSDPPTLRWNKRQYLPRTGKQYISEGRWEALSEITYFPTYEDDETEIQCSATYPNGQTNHKAAPLNIICMYYQQNYKNYVKLDYNIILLSNRCFMANPHLFYLA
;
A
#
# COMPACT_ATOMS: atom_id res chain seq x y z
N MET A 1 -57.42 -23.40 -48.45
CA MET A 1 -56.09 -24.03 -48.61
C MET A 1 -55.08 -22.90 -48.77
N THR A 2 -54.66 -22.27 -47.66
CA THR A 2 -53.34 -22.47 -47.01
C THR A 2 -52.19 -22.11 -47.97
N SER A 3 -51.27 -21.17 -47.73
CA SER A 3 -50.89 -20.40 -46.54
C SER A 3 -49.79 -19.38 -46.92
N ASN A 4 -49.62 -18.33 -46.11
CA ASN A 4 -48.36 -17.59 -45.82
C ASN A 4 -47.74 -16.80 -46.99
N GLY A 5 -47.67 -15.47 -47.05
CA GLY A 5 -47.48 -14.49 -45.98
C GLY A 5 -45.98 -14.26 -45.73
N PHE A 6 -45.39 -13.20 -46.29
CA PHE A 6 -44.23 -12.48 -45.74
C PHE A 6 -44.16 -11.08 -46.36
N ASN A 7 -44.75 -10.09 -45.68
CA ASN A 7 -44.44 -8.67 -45.88
C ASN A 7 -43.10 -8.39 -45.21
N THR A 8 -42.03 -8.25 -45.99
CA THR A 8 -40.74 -7.73 -45.51
C THR A 8 -40.80 -6.21 -45.47
N ILE A 9 -41.18 -5.66 -44.32
CA ILE A 9 -40.94 -4.25 -43.99
C ILE A 9 -39.42 -4.10 -43.86
N VAL A 10 -38.79 -3.45 -44.84
CA VAL A 10 -37.39 -3.03 -44.75
C VAL A 10 -37.34 -1.87 -43.76
N GLY A 11 -37.12 -2.19 -42.48
CA GLY A 11 -36.82 -1.20 -41.47
C GLY A 11 -35.46 -0.58 -41.76
N ILE A 12 -35.46 0.68 -42.22
CA ILE A 12 -34.25 1.49 -42.31
C ILE A 12 -33.80 1.72 -40.86
N LEU A 13 -32.80 0.96 -40.40
CA LEU A 13 -32.07 1.28 -39.19
C LEU A 13 -31.27 2.55 -39.51
N LEU A 14 -31.80 3.73 -39.15
CA LEU A 14 -31.00 4.93 -39.04
C LEU A 14 -29.98 4.69 -37.93
N LEU A 15 -28.83 4.14 -38.31
CA LEU A 15 -27.58 4.31 -37.59
C LEU A 15 -27.29 5.81 -37.63
N THR A 16 -27.87 6.53 -36.66
CA THR A 16 -27.34 7.82 -36.28
C THR A 16 -25.93 7.55 -35.79
N LEU A 17 -24.96 7.77 -36.68
CA LEU A 17 -23.61 8.08 -36.26
C LEU A 17 -23.76 9.34 -35.41
N LEU A 18 -23.95 9.17 -34.11
CA LEU A 18 -23.57 10.21 -33.17
C LEU A 18 -22.10 10.47 -33.50
N PRO A 19 -21.75 11.67 -33.97
CA PRO A 19 -20.34 11.99 -34.01
C PRO A 19 -19.86 11.87 -32.56
N GLU A 20 -18.92 10.96 -32.31
CA GLU A 20 -18.04 11.01 -31.14
C GLU A 20 -17.19 12.29 -31.24
N ALA A 21 -17.85 13.44 -31.22
CA ALA A 21 -17.26 14.75 -31.02
C ALA A 21 -17.36 15.08 -29.53
N LEU A 22 -17.00 14.12 -28.66
CA LEU A 22 -16.51 14.48 -27.34
C LEU A 22 -15.08 14.98 -27.56
N GLY A 23 -14.96 16.25 -27.96
CA GLY A 23 -13.67 16.92 -27.97
C GLY A 23 -13.02 16.71 -26.60
N GLN A 24 -11.81 16.15 -26.57
CA GLN A 24 -11.10 15.91 -25.31
C GLN A 24 -10.92 17.23 -24.57
N GLN A 25 -11.77 17.46 -23.57
CA GLN A 25 -11.69 18.62 -22.71
C GLN A 25 -10.57 18.40 -21.68
N TRP A 26 -10.03 19.50 -21.17
CA TRP A 26 -9.11 19.44 -20.05
C TRP A 26 -9.78 18.86 -18.81
N SER A 27 -9.09 17.95 -18.13
CA SER A 27 -9.44 17.49 -16.78
C SER A 27 -8.19 17.07 -16.05
N PHE A 28 -8.26 17.08 -14.72
CA PHE A 28 -7.23 16.58 -13.83
C PHE A 28 -7.87 15.65 -12.82
N ALA A 29 -7.23 14.51 -12.55
CA ALA A 29 -7.63 13.58 -11.51
C ALA A 29 -6.46 13.39 -10.55
N PHE A 30 -6.68 13.74 -9.29
CA PHE A 30 -5.71 13.69 -8.19
C PHE A 30 -6.48 13.58 -6.86
N PRO A 31 -5.86 13.10 -5.77
CA PRO A 31 -6.57 12.87 -4.51
C PRO A 31 -6.93 14.18 -3.82
N GLN A 32 -7.91 14.16 -2.91
CA GLN A 32 -8.27 15.34 -2.12
C GLN A 32 -7.25 15.66 -1.03
N SER A 33 -6.64 14.64 -0.43
CA SER A 33 -5.66 14.83 0.63
C SER A 33 -4.70 13.65 0.75
N ILE A 34 -3.50 13.90 1.29
CA ILE A 34 -2.50 12.90 1.64
C ILE A 34 -1.86 13.27 2.98
N GLN A 35 -1.64 12.28 3.84
CA GLN A 35 -0.86 12.43 5.06
C GLN A 35 0.58 11.97 4.82
N ALA A 36 1.54 12.89 4.73
CA ALA A 36 2.92 12.54 4.41
C ALA A 36 3.79 12.51 5.68
N LEU A 37 4.54 11.42 5.88
CA LEU A 37 5.45 11.29 7.01
C LEU A 37 6.66 12.23 6.84
N LYS A 38 6.90 13.09 7.82
CA LYS A 38 8.03 14.02 7.84
C LYS A 38 9.37 13.28 7.70
N GLY A 39 10.24 13.79 6.83
CA GLY A 39 11.53 13.21 6.47
C GLY A 39 11.45 12.07 5.44
N SER A 40 10.26 11.50 5.20
CA SER A 40 10.03 10.50 4.14
C SER A 40 9.74 11.17 2.80
N CYS A 41 9.23 10.44 1.81
CA CYS A 41 8.72 10.99 0.55
C CYS A 41 7.20 10.87 0.41
N VAL A 42 6.65 11.66 -0.51
CA VAL A 42 5.26 11.58 -0.96
C VAL A 42 5.20 11.59 -2.48
N GLU A 43 4.40 10.70 -3.05
CA GLU A 43 4.03 10.65 -4.46
C GLU A 43 2.54 10.97 -4.58
N ILE A 44 2.24 12.13 -5.17
CA ILE A 44 0.87 12.62 -5.36
C ILE A 44 0.40 12.14 -6.73
N PRO A 45 -0.42 11.07 -6.82
CA PRO A 45 -0.85 10.54 -8.10
C PRO A 45 -1.70 11.56 -8.82
N CYS A 46 -1.43 11.73 -10.11
CA CYS A 46 -2.13 12.70 -10.92
C CYS A 46 -2.19 12.24 -12.37
N SER A 47 -3.36 12.35 -12.97
CA SER A 47 -3.54 12.20 -14.41
C SER A 47 -4.30 13.39 -14.99
N TYR A 48 -4.14 13.60 -16.29
CA TYR A 48 -4.86 14.65 -17.01
C TYR A 48 -5.44 14.16 -18.33
N THR A 49 -6.47 14.86 -18.81
CA THR A 49 -6.90 14.81 -20.21
C THR A 49 -6.55 16.13 -20.86
N ARG A 50 -6.05 16.11 -22.10
CA ARG A 50 -5.74 17.32 -22.86
C ARG A 50 -6.07 17.14 -24.34
N PRO A 51 -6.43 18.21 -25.07
CA PRO A 51 -6.52 18.15 -26.52
C PRO A 51 -5.23 17.60 -27.14
N ARG A 52 -5.37 16.78 -28.19
CA ARG A 52 -4.20 16.20 -28.87
C ARG A 52 -3.33 17.31 -29.45
N THR A 53 -2.03 17.26 -29.12
CA THR A 53 -1.02 18.18 -29.66
C THR A 53 0.23 17.38 -30.06
N GLN A 54 1.04 17.92 -30.97
CA GLN A 54 2.30 17.30 -31.40
C GLN A 54 3.46 17.56 -30.41
N LYS A 55 3.30 18.52 -29.49
CA LYS A 55 4.36 18.90 -28.54
C LYS A 55 4.28 18.06 -27.24
N PRO A 56 5.43 17.68 -26.65
CA PRO A 56 5.45 17.13 -25.30
C PRO A 56 4.80 18.09 -24.30
N PRO A 57 4.01 17.59 -23.33
CA PRO A 57 3.39 18.43 -22.32
C PRO A 57 4.44 19.04 -21.39
N LYS A 58 4.22 20.30 -21.00
CA LYS A 58 4.89 20.89 -19.84
C LYS A 58 4.11 20.53 -18.59
N VAL A 59 4.65 19.73 -17.68
CA VAL A 59 3.99 19.38 -16.40
C VAL A 59 4.51 20.31 -15.31
N MET A 60 3.60 20.90 -14.54
CA MET A 60 3.89 21.81 -13.44
C MET A 60 3.08 21.43 -12.21
N TRP A 61 3.60 21.80 -11.05
CA TRP A 61 2.86 21.77 -9.79
C TRP A 61 3.03 23.07 -9.04
N TYR A 62 1.97 23.46 -8.34
CA TYR A 62 1.92 24.69 -7.58
C TYR A 62 1.50 24.40 -6.13
N LYS A 63 2.01 25.22 -5.21
CA LYS A 63 1.53 25.32 -3.84
C LYS A 63 0.70 26.60 -3.72
N ALA A 64 -0.55 26.48 -3.27
CA ALA A 64 -1.41 27.62 -3.03
C ALA A 64 -0.97 28.37 -1.77
N GLY A 65 -0.77 29.69 -1.90
CA GLY A 65 -0.63 30.62 -0.78
C GLY A 65 -1.89 31.46 -0.59
N GLN A 66 -1.85 32.44 0.31
CA GLN A 66 -3.03 33.27 0.63
C GLN A 66 -3.46 34.21 -0.51
N ARG A 67 -2.49 34.74 -1.27
CA ARG A 67 -2.74 35.71 -2.36
C ARG A 67 -2.16 35.29 -3.70
N PHE A 68 -1.15 34.43 -3.67
CA PHE A 68 -0.41 33.95 -4.82
C PHE A 68 -0.15 32.46 -4.64
N TYR A 69 0.15 31.77 -5.73
CA TYR A 69 0.68 30.41 -5.70
C TYR A 69 2.15 30.43 -6.08
N TYR A 70 2.86 29.38 -5.68
CA TYR A 70 4.28 29.22 -5.92
C TYR A 70 4.55 27.95 -6.72
N THR A 71 5.49 28.01 -7.65
CA THR A 71 5.91 26.83 -8.42
C THR A 71 6.67 25.88 -7.50
N VAL A 72 6.18 24.64 -7.45
CA VAL A 72 6.76 23.51 -6.72
C VAL A 72 7.60 22.65 -7.66
N PHE A 73 7.12 22.46 -8.89
CA PHE A 73 7.81 21.70 -9.91
C PHE A 73 7.48 22.25 -11.30
N ASP A 74 8.45 22.21 -12.18
CA ASP A 74 8.33 22.54 -13.60
C ASP A 74 9.22 21.57 -14.40
N SER A 75 8.60 20.82 -15.31
CA SER A 75 9.29 19.77 -16.07
C SER A 75 10.26 20.29 -17.13
N GLN A 76 10.17 21.57 -17.52
CA GLN A 76 11.03 22.18 -18.54
C GLN A 76 12.09 23.09 -17.93
N ASP A 77 11.76 23.79 -16.84
CA ASP A 77 12.71 24.62 -16.10
C ASP A 77 12.59 24.39 -14.59
N ARG A 78 13.38 23.45 -14.07
CA ARG A 78 13.44 23.16 -12.63
C ARG A 78 13.79 24.38 -11.77
N ARG A 79 14.47 25.40 -12.30
CA ARG A 79 14.85 26.61 -11.55
C ARG A 79 13.69 27.58 -11.36
N ALA A 80 12.58 27.39 -12.09
CA ALA A 80 11.36 28.14 -11.88
C ALA A 80 10.64 27.75 -10.58
N ALA A 81 10.94 26.59 -10.00
CA ALA A 81 10.43 26.18 -8.70
C ALA A 81 11.11 26.98 -7.57
N LEU A 82 10.41 27.17 -6.44
CA LEU A 82 11.04 27.73 -5.25
C LEU A 82 12.26 26.89 -4.84
N ASP A 83 13.32 27.55 -4.37
CA ASP A 83 14.60 26.92 -4.00
C ASP A 83 14.45 25.69 -3.10
N THR A 84 13.49 25.70 -2.17
CA THR A 84 13.20 24.59 -1.25
C THR A 84 12.70 23.31 -1.94
N TYR A 85 12.21 23.41 -3.19
CA TYR A 85 11.66 22.30 -3.97
C TYR A 85 12.56 21.84 -5.13
N VAL A 86 13.46 22.68 -5.64
CA VAL A 86 14.26 22.41 -6.85
C VAL A 86 14.95 21.04 -6.83
N LEU A 87 15.52 20.65 -5.69
CA LEU A 87 16.25 19.39 -5.51
C LEU A 87 15.41 18.25 -4.93
N ARG A 88 14.17 18.52 -4.51
CA ARG A 88 13.32 17.54 -3.82
C ARG A 88 12.17 17.05 -4.68
N THR A 89 11.91 17.71 -5.81
CA THR A 89 10.75 17.40 -6.65
C THR A 89 11.15 16.77 -7.99
N LYS A 90 10.33 15.81 -8.42
CA LYS A 90 10.43 15.22 -9.76
C LYS A 90 9.08 14.74 -10.23
N HIS A 91 8.89 14.71 -11.55
CA HIS A 91 7.78 14.04 -12.18
C HIS A 91 7.99 12.51 -12.17
N VAL A 92 6.92 11.76 -11.92
CA VAL A 92 6.91 10.29 -11.99
C VAL A 92 5.98 9.88 -13.13
N PRO A 93 6.50 9.47 -14.30
CA PRO A 93 5.68 9.07 -15.44
C PRO A 93 5.16 7.64 -15.26
N ASP A 94 4.23 7.44 -14.33
CA ASP A 94 3.58 6.15 -14.04
C ASP A 94 2.52 5.75 -15.09
N ALA A 95 2.07 6.71 -15.91
CA ALA A 95 1.12 6.52 -17.01
C ALA A 95 1.39 7.52 -18.14
N ILE A 96 0.79 7.29 -19.32
CA ILE A 96 0.97 8.13 -20.53
C ILE A 96 0.62 9.61 -20.28
N ASN A 97 -0.49 9.88 -19.59
CA ASN A 97 -0.93 11.23 -19.24
C ASN A 97 -0.76 11.51 -17.74
N SER A 98 0.41 11.15 -17.22
CA SER A 98 0.72 11.34 -15.81
C SER A 98 1.21 12.76 -15.53
N CYS A 99 0.70 13.34 -14.45
CA CYS A 99 1.23 14.52 -13.79
C CYS A 99 1.72 14.20 -12.37
N THR A 100 1.96 12.93 -12.03
CA THR A 100 2.31 12.50 -10.66
C THR A 100 3.57 13.23 -10.16
N LEU A 101 3.47 13.85 -8.97
CA LEU A 101 4.56 14.59 -8.34
C LEU A 101 5.18 13.75 -7.23
N HIS A 102 6.50 13.58 -7.26
CA HIS A 102 7.26 13.09 -6.11
C HIS A 102 7.89 14.26 -5.38
N ILE A 103 7.77 14.29 -4.05
CA ILE A 103 8.49 15.19 -3.14
C ILE A 103 9.29 14.34 -2.15
N SER A 104 10.62 14.49 -2.13
CA SER A 104 11.50 13.82 -1.19
C SER A 104 11.70 14.63 0.09
N ASN A 105 12.09 13.95 1.18
CA ASN A 105 12.40 14.56 2.48
C ASN A 105 11.33 15.59 2.91
N VAL A 106 10.08 15.14 3.05
CA VAL A 106 8.92 15.97 3.41
C VAL A 106 9.19 16.77 4.67
N ARG A 107 8.93 18.07 4.64
CA ARG A 107 9.18 19.01 5.74
C ARG A 107 7.86 19.52 6.31
N SER A 108 7.87 20.04 7.53
CA SER A 108 6.68 20.68 8.11
C SER A 108 6.16 21.83 7.22
N ASP A 109 7.06 22.58 6.59
CA ASP A 109 6.69 23.65 5.64
C ASP A 109 6.09 23.13 4.32
N ASP A 110 6.10 21.82 4.07
CA ASP A 110 5.38 21.23 2.92
C ASP A 110 3.89 21.07 3.19
N GLU A 111 3.42 21.26 4.42
CA GLU A 111 1.99 21.29 4.69
C GLU A 111 1.30 22.41 3.88
N GLY A 112 0.15 22.08 3.29
CA GLY A 112 -0.66 23.05 2.56
C GLY A 112 -1.41 22.45 1.37
N SER A 113 -2.00 23.34 0.57
CA SER A 113 -2.77 22.98 -0.62
C SER A 113 -1.93 23.07 -1.89
N TYR A 114 -2.09 22.09 -2.78
CA TYR A 114 -1.35 21.93 -4.02
C TYR A 114 -2.30 21.67 -5.19
N PHE A 115 -1.86 21.98 -6.40
CA PHE A 115 -2.60 21.64 -7.61
C PHE A 115 -1.68 21.45 -8.83
N PRO A 116 -2.04 20.54 -9.75
CA PRO A 116 -1.28 20.30 -10.97
C PRO A 116 -1.61 21.33 -12.05
N GLY A 117 -0.66 21.53 -12.96
CA GLY A 117 -0.82 22.25 -14.22
C GLY A 117 -0.15 21.51 -15.37
N VAL A 118 -0.72 21.66 -16.57
CA VAL A 118 -0.16 21.12 -17.81
C VAL A 118 -0.28 22.16 -18.89
N ASP A 119 0.82 22.42 -19.59
CA ASP A 119 0.94 23.47 -20.62
C ASP A 119 0.50 24.84 -20.09
N ASP A 120 -0.62 25.38 -20.59
CA ASP A 120 -1.17 26.69 -20.26
C ASP A 120 -2.39 26.62 -19.33
N THR A 121 -2.75 25.43 -18.85
CA THR A 121 -3.88 25.23 -17.94
C THR A 121 -3.47 24.62 -16.60
N ASN A 122 -4.33 24.76 -15.59
CA ASN A 122 -4.16 24.12 -14.29
C ASN A 122 -5.51 23.83 -13.63
N ALA A 123 -5.50 22.89 -12.69
CA ALA A 123 -6.72 22.45 -12.02
C ALA A 123 -7.44 23.59 -11.28
N TYR A 124 -6.68 24.48 -10.63
CA TYR A 124 -7.25 25.61 -9.89
C TYR A 124 -8.03 26.58 -10.80
N ASN A 125 -7.47 26.96 -11.95
CA ASN A 125 -8.13 27.86 -12.89
C ASN A 125 -9.32 27.20 -13.59
N LEU A 126 -9.29 25.87 -13.79
CA LEU A 126 -10.38 25.14 -14.43
C LEU A 126 -11.62 25.03 -13.53
N ASN A 127 -11.43 24.71 -12.24
CA ASN A 127 -12.56 24.44 -11.34
C ASN A 127 -12.27 24.69 -9.84
N GLY A 128 -11.18 25.37 -9.50
CA GLY A 128 -10.79 25.64 -8.11
C GLY A 128 -10.25 24.43 -7.35
N ALA A 129 -10.00 23.30 -8.01
CA ALA A 129 -9.59 22.07 -7.34
C ALA A 129 -8.15 22.16 -6.82
N THR A 130 -7.97 21.76 -5.56
CA THR A 130 -6.67 21.61 -4.89
C THR A 130 -6.69 20.34 -4.06
N MET A 131 -5.50 19.84 -3.71
CA MET A 131 -5.30 18.75 -2.77
C MET A 131 -4.49 19.21 -1.57
N ARG A 132 -4.75 18.64 -0.38
CA ARG A 132 -4.03 19.01 0.84
C ARG A 132 -2.98 17.96 1.22
N ILE A 133 -1.73 18.38 1.36
CA ILE A 133 -0.73 17.61 2.10
C ILE A 133 -0.84 17.99 3.57
N THR A 134 -1.04 17.00 4.43
CA THR A 134 -0.89 17.12 5.89
C THR A 134 0.41 16.43 6.29
N VAL A 135 1.24 17.09 7.09
CA VAL A 135 2.53 16.49 7.50
C VAL A 135 2.36 15.85 8.85
N ILE A 136 2.70 14.56 8.96
CA ILE A 136 2.64 13.80 10.20
C ILE A 136 4.05 13.48 10.70
N ASP A 137 4.24 13.52 12.03
CA ASP A 137 5.51 13.14 12.66
C ASP A 137 5.51 11.67 13.13
N THR A 138 4.35 11.02 13.18
CA THR A 138 4.19 9.64 13.65
C THR A 138 4.03 8.67 12.46
N PRO A 139 4.82 7.58 12.39
CA PRO A 139 4.65 6.55 11.36
C PRO A 139 3.27 5.87 11.37
N TYR A 140 2.85 5.36 10.21
CA TYR A 140 1.60 4.60 10.06
C TYR A 140 1.60 3.32 10.88
N THR A 141 0.46 2.96 11.45
CA THR A 141 0.31 1.75 12.27
C THR A 141 0.60 0.48 11.48
N ILE A 142 1.43 -0.40 12.04
CA ILE A 142 1.67 -1.74 11.48
C ILE A 142 0.44 -2.62 11.69
N ASN A 143 0.07 -3.35 10.64
CA ASN A 143 -0.93 -4.39 10.67
C ASN A 143 -0.24 -5.75 10.67
N LEU A 144 -0.49 -6.55 11.71
CA LEU A 144 0.07 -7.87 11.90
C LEU A 144 -1.07 -8.88 11.87
N ARG A 145 -1.02 -9.84 10.94
CA ARG A 145 -2.06 -10.84 10.70
C ARG A 145 -1.48 -12.23 10.69
N GLY A 146 -2.14 -13.14 11.39
CA GLY A 146 -1.81 -14.57 11.44
C GLY A 146 -2.88 -15.31 12.24
N PRO A 147 -2.79 -16.64 12.37
CA PRO A 147 -3.68 -17.41 13.24
C PRO A 147 -3.55 -16.96 14.70
N ALA A 148 -4.68 -16.87 15.40
CA ALA A 148 -4.70 -16.53 16.83
C ALA A 148 -4.13 -17.68 17.70
N VAL A 149 -4.24 -18.91 17.21
CA VAL A 149 -3.71 -20.13 17.83
C VAL A 149 -3.03 -20.94 16.74
N MET A 150 -1.87 -21.50 17.05
CA MET A 150 -1.05 -22.27 16.12
C MET A 150 -0.81 -23.65 16.72
N THR A 151 -0.55 -24.65 15.87
CA THR A 151 -0.20 -26.00 16.32
C THR A 151 1.27 -26.24 16.03
N GLU A 152 1.97 -26.79 17.02
CA GLU A 152 3.37 -27.18 16.90
C GLU A 152 3.62 -28.01 15.63
N GLY A 153 4.69 -27.67 14.90
CA GLY A 153 5.09 -28.37 13.68
C GLY A 153 4.21 -28.10 12.44
N ILE A 154 3.05 -27.44 12.59
CA ILE A 154 2.20 -27.05 11.46
C ILE A 154 2.61 -25.64 10.99
N PRO A 155 3.14 -25.50 9.76
CA PRO A 155 3.55 -24.19 9.26
C PRO A 155 2.36 -23.28 9.02
N VAL A 156 2.51 -22.01 9.37
CA VAL A 156 1.49 -20.97 9.20
C VAL A 156 2.06 -19.73 8.53
N ALA A 157 1.24 -19.01 7.76
CA ALA A 157 1.63 -17.73 7.20
C ALA A 157 1.34 -16.59 8.18
N ILE A 158 2.35 -15.76 8.46
CA ILE A 158 2.19 -14.52 9.25
C ILE A 158 2.57 -13.35 8.36
N ARG A 159 1.64 -12.39 8.25
CA ARG A 159 1.74 -11.20 7.39
C ARG A 159 1.92 -9.95 8.24
N CYS A 160 2.87 -9.13 7.86
CA CYS A 160 3.06 -7.78 8.35
C CYS A 160 2.87 -6.80 7.21
N SER A 161 2.10 -5.73 7.44
CA SER A 161 1.91 -4.67 6.48
C SER A 161 1.92 -3.30 7.12
N VAL A 162 2.31 -2.28 6.37
CA VAL A 162 2.30 -0.89 6.82
C VAL A 162 2.07 0.06 5.66
N GLU A 163 1.29 1.11 5.88
CA GLU A 163 1.06 2.15 4.87
C GLU A 163 2.24 3.12 4.75
N HIS A 164 2.41 3.67 3.55
CA HIS A 164 3.34 4.74 3.23
C HIS A 164 2.87 5.52 1.99
N THR A 165 3.49 6.67 1.73
CA THR A 165 3.05 7.60 0.65
C THR A 165 3.99 7.63 -0.55
N CYS A 166 4.88 6.67 -0.68
CA CYS A 166 5.96 6.73 -1.68
C CYS A 166 6.25 5.36 -2.27
N GLY A 167 5.81 5.13 -3.52
CA GLY A 167 6.00 3.85 -4.19
C GLY A 167 7.46 3.56 -4.53
N SER A 168 8.28 4.60 -4.73
CA SER A 168 9.71 4.45 -5.04
C SER A 168 10.60 4.13 -3.84
N ASP A 169 10.19 4.49 -2.62
CA ASP A 169 11.01 4.32 -1.41
C ASP A 169 10.15 3.82 -0.22
N PRO A 170 9.75 2.54 -0.24
CA PRO A 170 8.91 1.94 0.81
C PRO A 170 9.71 1.69 2.11
N PRO A 171 9.04 1.65 3.27
CA PRO A 171 9.68 1.24 4.52
C PRO A 171 10.15 -0.22 4.45
N THR A 172 11.26 -0.51 5.13
CA THR A 172 11.79 -1.88 5.25
C THR A 172 11.13 -2.59 6.43
N LEU A 173 10.52 -3.75 6.17
CA LEU A 173 9.91 -4.60 7.20
C LEU A 173 10.88 -5.67 7.69
N ARG A 174 10.97 -5.86 9.02
CA ARG A 174 11.85 -6.83 9.67
C ARG A 174 11.13 -7.59 10.77
N TRP A 175 11.47 -8.88 10.90
CA TRP A 175 10.95 -9.76 11.94
C TRP A 175 11.99 -9.98 13.05
N ASN A 176 11.54 -10.19 14.29
CA ASN A 176 12.42 -10.60 15.39
C ASN A 176 12.92 -12.04 15.22
N LYS A 177 12.13 -12.92 14.59
CA LYS A 177 12.49 -14.31 14.28
C LYS A 177 13.31 -14.39 12.98
N ARG A 178 14.64 -14.26 13.07
CA ARG A 178 15.57 -14.16 11.92
C ARG A 178 15.73 -15.42 11.07
N GLN A 179 15.23 -16.56 11.54
CA GLN A 179 15.39 -17.86 10.87
C GLN A 179 14.52 -18.03 9.61
N TYR A 180 13.59 -17.09 9.35
CA TYR A 180 12.68 -17.16 8.23
C TYR A 180 13.02 -16.13 7.15
N LEU A 181 12.99 -16.57 5.90
CA LEU A 181 13.12 -15.69 4.74
C LEU A 181 11.75 -15.09 4.39
N PRO A 182 11.56 -13.76 4.53
CA PRO A 182 10.29 -13.14 4.23
C PRO A 182 10.09 -13.00 2.72
N ARG A 183 8.85 -13.21 2.27
CA ARG A 183 8.36 -12.73 0.97
C ARG A 183 7.93 -11.29 1.13
N THR A 184 8.63 -10.37 0.47
CA THR A 184 8.34 -8.94 0.52
C THR A 184 7.62 -8.47 -0.73
N GLY A 185 6.73 -7.49 -0.59
CA GLY A 185 6.00 -6.89 -1.69
C GLY A 185 5.60 -5.46 -1.38
N LYS A 186 5.03 -4.79 -2.39
CA LYS A 186 4.38 -3.50 -2.25
C LYS A 186 3.13 -3.45 -3.12
N GLN A 187 2.14 -2.69 -2.68
CA GLN A 187 0.87 -2.56 -3.38
C GLN A 187 0.39 -1.11 -3.34
N TYR A 188 -0.14 -0.60 -4.45
CA TYR A 188 -0.87 0.66 -4.46
C TYR A 188 -2.29 0.41 -3.94
N ILE A 189 -2.73 1.21 -2.95
CA ILE A 189 -4.08 1.09 -2.37
C ILE A 189 -5.03 2.03 -3.10
N SER A 190 -4.88 3.33 -2.84
CA SER A 190 -5.70 4.41 -3.38
C SER A 190 -5.14 5.75 -2.95
N GLU A 191 -5.44 6.81 -3.70
CA GLU A 191 -5.18 8.21 -3.31
C GLU A 191 -3.73 8.50 -2.89
N GLY A 192 -2.75 7.86 -3.53
CA GLY A 192 -1.32 8.06 -3.22
C GLY A 192 -0.82 7.26 -2.03
N ARG A 193 -1.67 6.42 -1.42
CA ARG A 193 -1.28 5.49 -0.38
C ARG A 193 -0.84 4.15 -0.95
N TRP A 194 0.25 3.66 -0.42
CA TRP A 194 0.89 2.39 -0.73
C TRP A 194 0.95 1.53 0.53
N GLU A 195 0.95 0.22 0.35
CA GLU A 195 1.17 -0.76 1.41
C GLU A 195 2.49 -1.50 1.15
N ALA A 196 3.40 -1.47 2.11
CA ALA A 196 4.54 -2.37 2.14
C ALA A 196 4.14 -3.67 2.85
N LEU A 197 4.51 -4.81 2.29
CA LEU A 197 4.08 -6.14 2.72
C LEU A 197 5.28 -7.04 2.98
N SER A 198 5.21 -7.82 4.07
CA SER A 198 6.17 -8.88 4.39
C SER A 198 5.42 -10.08 4.95
N GLU A 199 5.57 -11.24 4.33
CA GLU A 199 4.99 -12.49 4.78
C GLU A 199 6.09 -13.50 5.09
N ILE A 200 6.00 -14.17 6.23
CA ILE A 200 6.86 -15.31 6.58
C ILE A 200 6.02 -16.58 6.69
N THR A 201 6.60 -17.70 6.31
CA THR A 201 6.10 -19.03 6.68
C THR A 201 6.74 -19.41 8.00
N TYR A 202 5.98 -19.28 9.08
CA TYR A 202 6.39 -19.55 10.45
C TYR A 202 6.20 -21.04 10.79
N PHE A 203 7.18 -21.64 11.46
CA PHE A 203 7.15 -23.04 11.93
C PHE A 203 7.15 -23.02 13.45
N PRO A 204 5.98 -23.15 14.12
CA PRO A 204 5.90 -23.04 15.56
C PRO A 204 6.51 -24.25 16.27
N THR A 205 7.21 -23.97 17.38
CA THR A 205 7.74 -24.97 18.31
C THR A 205 7.11 -24.80 19.69
N TYR A 206 7.18 -25.83 20.55
CA TYR A 206 6.73 -25.71 21.94
C TYR A 206 7.49 -24.62 22.73
N GLU A 207 8.73 -24.30 22.34
CA GLU A 207 9.56 -23.27 22.98
C GLU A 207 9.10 -21.85 22.64
N ASP A 208 8.28 -21.69 21.60
CA ASP A 208 7.76 -20.40 21.19
C ASP A 208 6.49 -19.99 21.95
N ASP A 209 5.85 -20.90 22.71
CA ASP A 209 4.63 -20.60 23.45
C ASP A 209 4.85 -19.48 24.47
N GLU A 210 3.87 -18.58 24.58
CA GLU A 210 3.93 -17.36 25.39
C GLU A 210 5.05 -16.35 25.00
N THR A 211 5.87 -16.65 23.99
CA THR A 211 6.82 -15.68 23.41
C THR A 211 6.12 -14.75 22.42
N GLU A 212 6.81 -13.73 21.92
CA GLU A 212 6.23 -12.77 20.98
C GLU A 212 6.82 -12.89 19.58
N ILE A 213 5.95 -12.70 18.59
CA ILE A 213 6.36 -12.37 17.23
C ILE A 213 6.20 -10.88 16.99
N GLN A 214 7.28 -10.24 16.54
CA GLN A 214 7.32 -8.81 16.30
C GLN A 214 7.73 -8.53 14.86
N CYS A 215 6.96 -7.64 14.21
CA CYS A 215 7.35 -6.98 12.99
C CYS A 215 7.70 -5.52 13.28
N SER A 216 8.79 -5.03 12.69
CA SER A 216 9.24 -3.64 12.78
C SER A 216 9.34 -3.05 11.38
N ALA A 217 8.90 -1.81 11.19
CA ALA A 217 9.11 -1.06 9.97
C ALA A 217 10.15 0.05 10.20
N THR A 218 11.08 0.18 9.26
CA THR A 218 12.07 1.27 9.24
C THR A 218 11.84 2.10 7.99
N TYR A 219 11.48 3.36 8.19
CA TYR A 219 11.25 4.31 7.12
C TYR A 219 12.57 4.91 6.62
N PRO A 220 12.62 5.45 5.38
CA PRO A 220 13.84 6.02 4.81
C PRO A 220 14.46 7.16 5.65
N ASN A 221 13.64 7.87 6.42
CA ASN A 221 14.08 8.90 7.37
C ASN A 221 14.73 8.36 8.66
N GLY A 222 14.85 7.04 8.79
CA GLY A 222 15.38 6.36 9.98
C GLY A 222 14.36 6.18 11.11
N GLN A 223 13.15 6.73 11.00
CA GLN A 223 12.11 6.48 12.01
C GLN A 223 11.66 5.02 11.94
N THR A 224 11.32 4.49 13.11
CA THR A 224 10.90 3.11 13.27
C THR A 224 9.62 2.99 14.07
N ASN A 225 8.79 2.03 13.73
CA ASN A 225 7.73 1.54 14.59
C ASN A 225 7.68 0.01 14.54
N HIS A 226 6.98 -0.59 15.49
CA HIS A 226 6.86 -2.03 15.58
C HIS A 226 5.49 -2.44 16.13
N LYS A 227 5.10 -3.68 15.86
CA LYS A 227 3.95 -4.34 16.44
C LYS A 227 4.32 -5.78 16.80
N ALA A 228 4.02 -6.15 18.04
CA ALA A 228 4.21 -7.48 18.57
C ALA A 228 2.86 -8.15 18.85
N ALA A 229 2.83 -9.47 18.79
CA ALA A 229 1.72 -10.28 19.26
C ALA A 229 2.26 -11.53 19.98
N PRO A 230 1.62 -11.96 21.07
CA PRO A 230 1.99 -13.21 21.73
C PRO A 230 1.66 -14.41 20.83
N LEU A 231 2.50 -15.43 20.91
CA LEU A 231 2.30 -16.72 20.26
C LEU A 231 1.55 -17.64 21.23
N ASN A 232 0.53 -18.31 20.71
CA ASN A 232 -0.25 -19.32 21.43
C ASN A 232 -0.12 -20.63 20.67
N ILE A 233 0.69 -21.55 21.20
CA ILE A 233 1.09 -22.79 20.54
C ILE A 233 0.45 -23.98 21.24
N ILE A 234 -0.38 -24.72 20.50
CA ILE A 234 -0.89 -26.03 20.91
C ILE A 234 0.17 -27.07 20.56
N CYS A 235 0.72 -27.73 21.57
CA CYS A 235 1.66 -28.83 21.41
C CYS A 235 1.00 -30.10 20.83
N MET A 236 1.69 -30.77 19.90
CA MET A 236 1.27 -32.09 19.44
C MET A 236 1.88 -33.15 20.35
N TYR A 237 1.09 -33.73 21.24
CA TYR A 237 1.58 -34.79 22.12
C TYR A 237 1.75 -36.12 21.36
N TYR A 238 2.97 -36.64 21.32
CA TYR A 238 3.24 -38.02 20.87
C TYR A 238 3.40 -38.93 22.10
N GLN A 239 2.44 -39.83 22.34
CA GLN A 239 2.67 -40.94 23.28
C GLN A 239 3.67 -41.90 22.66
N GLN A 240 4.83 -42.03 23.30
CA GLN A 240 5.84 -43.00 22.92
C GLN A 240 5.41 -44.38 23.45
N ASN A 241 4.66 -45.14 22.65
CA ASN A 241 4.43 -46.54 22.92
C ASN A 241 5.31 -47.40 22.02
N TYR A 242 6.05 -48.31 22.64
CA TYR A 242 6.99 -49.25 22.02
C TYR A 242 6.44 -49.77 20.68
N LYS A 243 7.02 -49.22 19.60
CA LYS A 243 6.97 -49.64 18.18
C LYS A 243 6.15 -48.85 17.16
N ASN A 244 5.35 -47.81 17.44
CA ASN A 244 4.83 -46.93 16.38
C ASN A 244 4.33 -45.58 16.91
N TYR A 245 4.59 -44.48 16.20
CA TYR A 245 3.98 -43.16 16.49
C TYR A 245 2.49 -43.20 16.09
N VAL A 246 1.59 -42.96 17.03
CA VAL A 246 0.15 -42.84 16.77
C VAL A 246 -0.26 -41.38 16.89
N LYS A 247 -0.79 -40.80 15.80
CA LYS A 247 -1.44 -39.49 15.82
C LYS A 247 -2.76 -39.61 16.59
N LEU A 248 -2.89 -38.94 17.73
CA LEU A 248 -4.11 -38.96 18.53
C LEU A 248 -4.87 -37.65 18.33
N ASP A 249 -5.93 -37.69 17.51
CA ASP A 249 -6.88 -36.58 17.33
C ASP A 249 -8.03 -36.70 18.36
N TYR A 250 -7.87 -36.36 19.66
CA TYR A 250 -9.04 -36.21 20.56
C TYR A 250 -8.87 -35.23 21.73
N ASN A 251 -9.99 -34.53 22.02
CA ASN A 251 -10.27 -33.67 23.16
C ASN A 251 -10.16 -34.42 24.51
N ILE A 252 -8.97 -34.47 25.11
CA ILE A 252 -8.74 -35.05 26.44
C ILE A 252 -8.41 -33.92 27.42
N ILE A 253 -9.04 -33.99 28.60
CA ILE A 253 -9.03 -33.00 29.68
C ILE A 253 -7.60 -32.55 29.99
N LEU A 254 -7.28 -31.33 29.54
CA LEU A 254 -6.03 -30.65 29.79
C LEU A 254 -6.11 -30.01 31.19
N LEU A 255 -5.27 -30.47 32.12
CA LEU A 255 -4.85 -29.60 33.22
C LEU A 255 -4.01 -28.48 32.58
N SER A 256 -4.69 -27.40 32.20
CA SER A 256 -4.16 -26.08 31.82
C SER A 256 -3.74 -25.77 30.37
N ASN A 257 -4.04 -26.58 29.34
CA ASN A 257 -3.70 -26.29 27.93
C ASN A 257 -2.22 -25.89 27.66
N ARG A 258 -1.29 -26.22 28.58
CA ARG A 258 0.08 -25.70 28.55
C ARG A 258 1.10 -26.75 28.11
N CYS A 259 2.09 -26.29 27.35
CA CYS A 259 3.24 -27.07 26.92
C CYS A 259 4.20 -27.29 28.09
N PHE A 260 4.39 -28.55 28.50
CA PHE A 260 5.44 -28.95 29.43
C PHE A 260 6.29 -30.04 28.79
N MET A 261 7.61 -29.93 28.88
CA MET A 261 8.51 -31.05 28.63
C MET A 261 8.13 -32.18 29.60
N ALA A 262 7.70 -33.31 29.08
CA ALA A 262 7.58 -34.52 29.88
C ALA A 262 9.00 -34.94 30.29
N ASN A 263 9.37 -34.70 31.55
CA ASN A 263 10.67 -35.09 32.07
C ASN A 263 10.79 -36.63 31.98
N PRO A 264 11.73 -37.18 31.18
CA PRO A 264 11.86 -38.63 31.01
C PRO A 264 12.22 -39.35 32.32
N HIS A 265 12.70 -38.63 33.35
CA HIS A 265 12.96 -39.20 34.67
C HIS A 265 11.72 -39.36 35.56
N LEU A 266 10.56 -38.82 35.18
CA LEU A 266 9.31 -38.97 35.97
C LEU A 266 8.49 -40.22 35.61
N PHE A 267 8.85 -40.95 34.55
CA PHE A 267 8.16 -42.19 34.16
C PHE A 267 8.73 -43.46 34.80
N TYR A 268 9.80 -43.35 35.59
CA TYR A 268 10.41 -44.49 36.30
C TYR A 268 9.93 -44.64 37.75
N LEU A 269 8.94 -43.85 38.19
CA LEU A 269 8.36 -43.91 39.53
C LEU A 269 6.82 -43.96 39.46
N ALA A 270 6.29 -45.03 38.86
CA ALA A 270 4.91 -45.46 39.03
C ALA A 270 4.82 -46.98 38.85
#